data_AF-A0A0C9ZZV8-F1
#
_entry.id   AF-A0A0C9ZZV8-F1
#
_cell.length_a   1.000
_cell.length_b   1.000
_cell.length_c   1.000
_cell.angle_alpha   90.00
_cell.angle_beta   90.00
_cell.angle_gamma   90.00
#
_symmetry.space_group_name_H-M   'P 1'
#
loop_
_entity.id
_entity.type
_entity.pdbx_description
1 polymer ?
#
loop_
_entity_poly.entity_id
_entity_poly.type
_entity_poly.pdbx_seq_one_letter_code
_entity_poly.pdbx_strand_id
1 'polypeptide(L)'
;MSNALLCVHIVNWHLEEYLILAEEHKWSIQIDIVQNAFTAGYTFRTLKVALTQSGFDIHKLPPAPAPEPGDASPGDFLMPAWHLRQGCDGIPEFTIAAMHEQIVQFIVTDDQSINVIECPEFRHLILLLHQDLQETDIPHRTKLHELILEAWRDYFRILKQDLAKALG
;
A
#
# COMPACT_ATOMS: atom_id res chain seq x y z
N MET A 1 8.53 -7.68 -7.80
CA MET A 1 9.47 -8.44 -6.92
C MET A 1 8.95 -8.29 -5.49
N SER A 2 8.52 -9.36 -4.82
CA SER A 2 7.84 -9.24 -3.52
C SER A 2 8.74 -8.57 -2.47
N ASN A 3 8.34 -7.39 -1.99
CA ASN A 3 8.98 -6.69 -0.88
C ASN A 3 8.85 -7.44 0.46
N ALA A 4 8.18 -8.60 0.50
CA ALA A 4 7.97 -9.38 1.71
C ALA A 4 9.29 -9.70 2.45
N LEU A 5 10.37 -10.03 1.74
CA LEU A 5 11.66 -10.29 2.37
C LEU A 5 12.27 -9.04 3.00
N LEU A 6 12.09 -7.87 2.38
CA LEU A 6 12.53 -6.59 2.92
C LEU A 6 11.69 -6.19 4.13
N CYS A 7 10.36 -6.31 4.06
CA CYS A 7 9.47 -6.02 5.18
C CYS A 7 9.79 -6.91 6.38
N VAL A 8 9.97 -8.23 6.17
CA VAL A 8 10.35 -9.17 7.22
C VAL A 8 11.72 -8.83 7.81
N HIS A 9 12.68 -8.43 6.97
CA HIS A 9 14.00 -8.03 7.44
C HIS A 9 13.94 -6.75 8.29
N ILE A 10 13.22 -5.73 7.84
CA ILE A 10 13.06 -4.48 8.58
C ILE A 10 12.34 -4.75 9.91
N VAL A 11 11.24 -5.50 9.91
CA VAL A 11 10.49 -5.83 11.13
C VAL A 11 11.35 -6.55 12.17
N ASN A 12 12.20 -7.48 11.74
CA ASN A 12 13.00 -8.28 12.66
C ASN A 12 14.28 -7.58 13.15
N TRP A 13 14.86 -6.67 12.35
CA TRP A 13 16.22 -6.17 12.61
C TRP A 13 16.37 -4.65 12.62
N HIS A 14 15.50 -3.92 11.93
CA HIS A 14 15.62 -2.47 11.72
C HIS A 14 14.35 -1.68 12.07
N LEU A 15 13.42 -2.27 12.83
CA LEU A 15 12.12 -1.67 13.09
C LEU A 15 12.24 -0.35 13.86
N GLU A 16 13.14 -0.27 14.84
CA GLU A 16 13.37 0.97 15.59
C GLU A 16 13.91 2.09 14.71
N GLU A 17 14.96 1.81 13.95
CA GLU A 17 15.60 2.76 13.03
C GLU A 17 14.61 3.25 11.96
N TYR A 18 13.81 2.33 11.43
CA TYR A 18 12.74 2.64 10.49
C TYR A 18 11.71 3.62 11.08
N LEU A 19 11.25 3.38 12.31
CA LEU A 19 10.28 4.24 12.98
C LEU A 19 10.84 5.64 13.25
N ILE A 20 12.11 5.74 13.67
CA ILE A 20 12.78 7.02 13.92
C ILE A 20 12.87 7.84 12.63
N LEU A 21 13.37 7.23 11.55
CA LEU A 21 13.53 7.90 10.27
C LEU A 21 12.17 8.27 9.67
N ALA A 22 11.15 7.43 9.85
CA ALA A 22 9.81 7.72 9.38
C ALA A 22 9.17 8.91 10.11
N GLU A 23 9.35 9.01 11.43
CA GLU A 23 8.89 10.15 12.21
C GLU A 23 9.66 11.43 11.86
N GLU A 24 10.99 11.37 11.78
CA GLU A 24 11.87 12.51 11.48
C GLU A 24 11.59 13.10 10.09
N HIS A 25 11.51 12.24 9.08
CA HIS A 25 11.34 12.67 7.69
C HIS A 25 9.89 12.72 7.22
N LYS A 26 8.94 12.45 8.11
CA LYS A 26 7.51 12.35 7.78
C LYS A 26 7.24 11.37 6.63
N TRP A 27 7.94 10.24 6.65
CA TRP A 27 7.70 9.20 5.65
C TRP A 27 6.41 8.46 5.96
N SER A 28 5.72 8.10 4.89
CA SER A 28 4.58 7.22 5.03
C SER A 28 5.02 5.81 5.36
N ILE A 29 4.24 5.18 6.24
CA ILE A 29 4.56 3.86 6.76
C ILE A 29 4.14 2.81 5.74
N GLN A 30 5.07 1.95 5.33
CA GLN A 30 4.88 0.94 4.26
C GLN A 30 4.75 -0.49 4.83
N ILE A 31 4.91 -0.65 6.14
CA ILE A 31 4.93 -1.97 6.78
C ILE A 31 3.55 -2.21 7.42
N ASP A 32 2.79 -3.14 6.87
CA ASP A 32 1.40 -3.43 7.26
C ASP A 32 1.22 -3.65 8.77
N ILE A 33 2.15 -4.38 9.39
CA ILE A 33 2.06 -4.66 10.83
C ILE A 33 2.24 -3.39 11.68
N VAL A 34 3.00 -2.42 11.19
CA VAL A 34 3.16 -1.11 11.84
C VAL A 34 1.93 -0.24 11.58
N GLN A 35 1.39 -0.26 10.36
CA GLN A 35 0.13 0.43 10.05
C GLN A 35 -1.01 -0.06 10.95
N ASN A 36 -1.15 -1.38 11.11
CA ASN A 36 -2.14 -2.00 11.98
C ASN A 36 -2.01 -1.55 13.44
N ALA A 37 -0.79 -1.39 13.94
CA ALA A 37 -0.57 -0.84 15.28
C ALA A 37 -1.07 0.61 15.38
N PHE A 38 -0.79 1.45 14.39
CA PHE A 38 -1.32 2.81 14.36
C PHE A 38 -2.85 2.86 14.25
N THR A 39 -3.46 1.99 13.45
CA THR A 39 -4.93 1.84 13.39
C THR A 39 -5.52 1.40 14.72
N ALA A 40 -4.79 0.59 15.50
CA ALA A 40 -5.18 0.18 16.84
C ALA A 40 -5.06 1.29 17.90
N GLY A 41 -4.53 2.47 17.54
CA GLY A 41 -4.43 3.64 18.42
C GLY A 41 -3.03 3.89 18.99
N TYR A 42 -2.02 3.16 18.52
CA TYR A 42 -0.64 3.50 18.86
C TYR A 42 -0.18 4.80 18.19
N THR A 43 0.76 5.47 18.82
CA THR A 43 1.52 6.63 18.32
C THR A 43 2.98 6.22 18.19
N PHE A 44 3.83 6.93 17.43
CA PHE A 44 5.25 6.59 17.33
C PHE A 44 5.91 6.40 18.70
N ARG A 45 5.61 7.33 19.61
CA ARG A 45 6.08 7.31 20.99
C ARG A 45 5.58 6.09 21.76
N THR A 46 4.27 5.84 21.79
CA THR A 46 3.70 4.73 22.57
C THR A 46 4.09 3.37 21.98
N LEU A 47 4.20 3.28 20.65
CA LEU A 47 4.68 2.09 19.95
C LEU A 47 6.14 1.79 20.31
N LYS A 48 7.02 2.80 20.30
CA LYS A 48 8.42 2.64 20.69
C LYS A 48 8.57 2.14 22.13
N VAL A 49 7.79 2.71 23.05
CA VAL A 49 7.77 2.26 24.45
C VAL A 49 7.28 0.81 24.57
N ALA A 50 6.20 0.45 23.87
CA ALA A 50 5.65 -0.90 23.88
C ALA A 50 6.61 -1.93 23.28
N LEU A 51 7.28 -1.58 22.17
CA LEU A 51 8.31 -2.43 21.55
C LEU A 51 9.51 -2.63 22.47
N THR A 52 9.95 -1.59 23.18
CA THR A 52 11.05 -1.73 24.14
C THR A 52 10.71 -2.72 25.27
N GLN A 53 9.43 -2.79 25.67
CA GLN A 53 8.93 -3.72 26.68
C GLN A 53 8.75 -5.15 26.16
N SER A 54 8.48 -5.34 24.86
CA SER A 54 8.28 -6.65 24.23
C SER A 54 9.56 -7.26 23.64
N GLY A 55 10.71 -6.59 23.76
CA GLY A 55 11.96 -7.02 23.14
C GLY A 55 11.99 -6.76 21.62
N PHE A 56 11.34 -5.69 21.18
CA PHE A 56 11.15 -5.26 19.79
C PHE A 56 10.33 -6.23 18.93
N ASP A 57 9.58 -7.12 19.57
CA ASP A 57 8.63 -8.00 18.89
C ASP A 57 7.27 -7.29 18.78
N ILE A 58 6.97 -6.82 17.56
CA ILE A 58 5.71 -6.14 17.23
C ILE A 58 4.49 -7.09 17.29
N HIS A 59 4.70 -8.41 17.24
CA HIS A 59 3.61 -9.37 17.38
C HIS A 59 3.17 -9.57 18.84
N LYS A 60 3.93 -9.05 19.81
CA LYS A 60 3.67 -9.17 21.25
C LYS A 60 3.32 -7.83 21.89
N LEU A 61 2.76 -6.89 21.12
CA LEU A 61 2.31 -5.63 21.67
C LEU A 61 1.18 -5.84 22.69
N PRO A 62 1.17 -5.10 23.81
CA PRO A 62 0.02 -5.04 24.72
C PRO A 62 -1.20 -4.41 24.01
N PRO A 63 -2.35 -4.26 24.68
CA PRO A 63 -3.43 -3.41 24.15
C PRO A 63 -2.95 -1.95 24.03
N ALA A 64 -3.45 -1.24 23.01
CA ALA A 64 -3.09 0.16 22.81
C ALA A 64 -3.48 1.03 24.02
N PRO A 65 -2.60 1.93 24.48
CA PRO A 65 -2.93 2.86 25.56
C PRO A 65 -4.02 3.85 25.11
N ALA A 66 -4.80 4.36 26.06
CA ALA A 66 -5.84 5.36 25.77
C ALA A 66 -5.20 6.61 25.12
N PRO A 67 -5.83 7.20 24.09
CA PRO A 67 -5.26 8.36 23.40
C PRO A 67 -5.17 9.56 24.35
N GLU A 68 -3.95 9.99 24.64
CA GLU A 68 -3.65 11.18 25.45
C GLU A 68 -3.76 12.45 24.58
N PRO A 69 -4.33 13.56 25.09
CA PRO A 69 -4.42 14.81 24.35
C PRO A 69 -3.04 15.45 24.18
N GLY A 70 -2.47 15.34 22.98
CA GLY A 70 -1.18 15.94 22.62
C GLY A 70 -0.28 15.05 21.76
N ASP A 71 -0.60 13.77 21.63
CA ASP A 71 0.12 12.90 20.71
C ASP A 71 -0.30 13.19 19.26
N ALA A 72 0.68 13.40 18.38
CA ALA A 72 0.44 13.54 16.95
C ALA A 72 -0.27 12.27 16.43
N SER A 73 -1.49 12.44 15.93
CA SER A 73 -2.25 11.34 15.32
C SER A 73 -1.45 10.79 14.15
N PRO A 74 -1.16 9.47 14.08
CA PRO A 74 -0.43 8.89 12.96
C PRO A 74 -1.20 8.95 11.64
N GLY A 75 -2.46 9.42 11.65
CA GLY A 75 -3.32 9.50 10.46
C GLY A 75 -2.68 10.24 9.28
N ASP A 76 -1.80 11.21 9.55
CA ASP A 76 -1.08 11.95 8.51
C ASP A 76 0.09 11.16 7.89
N PHE A 77 0.55 10.08 8.52
CA PHE A 77 1.66 9.22 8.09
C PHE A 77 1.17 7.88 7.52
N LEU A 78 -0.11 7.56 7.70
CA LEU A 78 -0.75 6.44 7.04
C LEU A 78 -0.81 6.74 5.54
N MET A 79 -0.47 5.74 4.74
CA MET A 79 -0.60 5.85 3.29
C MET A 79 -2.02 6.29 2.92
N PRO A 80 -2.19 7.18 1.92
CA PRO A 80 -3.53 7.49 1.45
C PRO A 80 -4.19 6.19 0.99
N ALA A 81 -5.50 6.08 1.23
CA ALA A 81 -6.29 4.84 1.20
C ALA A 81 -6.15 3.95 -0.06
N TRP A 82 -5.53 4.43 -1.13
CA TRP A 82 -5.27 3.66 -2.36
C TRP A 82 -4.15 2.60 -2.21
N HIS A 83 -3.26 2.71 -1.21
CA HIS A 83 -2.25 1.66 -0.90
C HIS A 83 -2.71 0.66 0.17
N LEU A 84 -3.65 1.04 1.04
CA LEU A 84 -4.24 0.17 2.07
C LEU A 84 -5.27 -0.85 1.50
N ARG A 85 -5.41 -0.93 0.17
CA ARG A 85 -6.34 -1.84 -0.51
C ARG A 85 -5.85 -3.30 -0.58
N GLN A 86 -4.87 -3.68 0.23
CA GLN A 86 -4.44 -5.07 0.38
C GLN A 86 -4.62 -5.51 1.83
N GLY A 87 -5.84 -5.98 2.16
CA GLY A 87 -6.01 -6.79 3.36
C GLY A 87 -7.44 -6.98 3.84
N CYS A 88 -8.27 -5.92 3.89
CA CYS A 88 -9.49 -5.97 4.71
C CYS A 88 -10.80 -5.59 4.02
N ASP A 89 -10.77 -4.94 2.85
CA ASP A 89 -11.99 -4.73 2.06
C ASP A 89 -12.09 -5.86 1.04
N GLY A 90 -13.19 -6.61 1.08
CA GLY A 90 -13.42 -7.77 0.22
C GLY A 90 -13.13 -7.50 -1.26
N ILE A 91 -12.82 -8.56 -2.00
CA ILE A 91 -12.59 -8.50 -3.45
C ILE A 91 -13.73 -7.66 -4.06
N PRO A 92 -13.43 -6.52 -4.73
CA PRO A 92 -14.46 -5.68 -5.31
C PRO A 92 -15.30 -6.49 -6.29
N GLU A 93 -16.59 -6.16 -6.39
CA GLU A 93 -17.46 -6.77 -7.40
C GLU A 93 -16.83 -6.59 -8.78
N PHE A 94 -16.88 -7.66 -9.58
CA PHE A 94 -16.23 -7.65 -10.87
C PHE A 94 -16.86 -6.59 -11.79
N THR A 95 -16.03 -5.67 -12.26
CA THR A 95 -16.36 -4.76 -13.36
C THR A 95 -15.14 -4.66 -14.27
N ILE A 96 -15.35 -4.34 -15.56
CA ILE A 96 -14.24 -4.16 -16.51
C ILE A 96 -13.29 -3.05 -16.03
N ALA A 97 -13.83 -1.96 -15.47
CA ALA A 97 -13.04 -0.87 -14.91
C ALA A 97 -12.19 -1.35 -13.72
N ALA A 98 -12.77 -2.10 -12.78
CA ALA A 98 -12.03 -2.66 -11.66
C ALA A 98 -10.95 -3.64 -12.14
N MET A 99 -11.22 -4.46 -13.15
CA MET A 99 -10.21 -5.33 -13.76
C MET A 99 -9.06 -4.52 -14.36
N HIS A 100 -9.35 -3.43 -15.10
CA HIS A 100 -8.33 -2.54 -15.66
C HIS A 100 -7.46 -1.93 -14.56
N GLU A 101 -8.06 -1.44 -13.49
CA GLU A 101 -7.34 -0.92 -12.32
C GLU A 101 -6.43 -1.98 -11.70
N GLN A 102 -6.92 -3.21 -11.52
CA GLN A 102 -6.11 -4.30 -10.97
C GLN A 102 -4.94 -4.68 -11.89
N ILE A 103 -5.11 -4.67 -13.22
CA ILE A 103 -4.02 -4.92 -14.17
C ILE A 103 -2.97 -3.80 -14.11
N VAL A 104 -3.40 -2.53 -14.04
CA VAL A 104 -2.50 -1.39 -13.85
C VAL A 104 -1.73 -1.54 -12.54
N GLN A 105 -2.41 -1.86 -11.44
CA GLN A 105 -1.79 -2.04 -10.14
C GLN A 105 -0.77 -3.18 -10.16
N PHE A 106 -1.11 -4.32 -10.75
CA PHE A 106 -0.20 -5.46 -10.92
C PHE A 106 1.08 -5.05 -11.66
N ILE A 107 0.97 -4.22 -12.70
CA ILE A 107 2.13 -3.80 -13.48
C ILE A 107 2.98 -2.79 -12.73
N VAL A 108 2.37 -1.74 -12.18
CA VAL A 108 3.06 -0.65 -11.51
C VAL A 108 3.69 -1.11 -10.19
N THR A 109 2.99 -1.95 -9.42
CA THR A 109 3.43 -2.38 -8.09
C THR A 109 4.61 -3.35 -8.18
N ASP A 110 4.58 -4.28 -9.14
CA ASP A 110 5.58 -5.33 -9.25
C ASP A 110 6.65 -5.07 -10.31
N ASP A 111 6.61 -3.90 -10.97
CA ASP A 111 7.45 -3.53 -12.11
C ASP A 111 7.39 -4.59 -13.22
N GLN A 112 6.18 -5.08 -13.50
CA GLN A 112 5.98 -6.08 -14.55
C GLN A 112 6.15 -5.43 -15.92
N SER A 113 6.61 -6.21 -16.90
CA SER A 113 6.64 -5.73 -18.28
C SER A 113 5.21 -5.44 -18.75
N ILE A 114 4.97 -4.25 -19.30
CA ILE A 114 3.68 -3.91 -19.94
C ILE A 114 3.32 -4.94 -21.03
N ASN A 115 4.32 -5.56 -21.67
CA ASN A 115 4.11 -6.59 -22.68
C ASN A 115 3.44 -7.87 -22.14
N VAL A 116 3.36 -8.06 -20.80
CA VAL A 116 2.65 -9.21 -20.21
C VAL A 116 1.18 -9.25 -20.66
N ILE A 117 0.56 -8.10 -20.93
CA ILE A 117 -0.83 -8.04 -21.37
C ILE A 117 -1.04 -8.52 -22.81
N GLU A 118 0.03 -8.65 -23.59
CA GLU A 118 0.01 -9.19 -24.95
C GLU A 118 0.36 -10.69 -24.98
N CYS A 119 0.76 -11.27 -23.85
CA CYS A 119 1.02 -12.71 -23.73
C CYS A 119 -0.30 -13.48 -23.83
N PRO A 120 -0.49 -14.34 -24.84
CA PRO A 120 -1.74 -15.08 -25.01
C PRO A 120 -2.08 -15.92 -23.79
N GLU A 121 -1.11 -16.58 -23.17
CA GLU A 121 -1.30 -17.44 -22.00
C GLU A 121 -1.82 -16.65 -20.79
N PHE A 122 -1.32 -15.44 -20.59
CA PHE A 122 -1.81 -14.54 -19.55
C PHE A 122 -3.25 -14.08 -19.83
N ARG A 123 -3.56 -13.71 -21.07
CA ARG A 123 -4.93 -13.32 -21.45
C ARG A 123 -5.92 -14.48 -21.30
N HIS A 124 -5.52 -15.70 -21.69
CA HIS A 124 -6.32 -16.91 -21.46
C HIS A 124 -6.56 -17.18 -19.97
N LEU A 125 -5.56 -16.91 -19.11
CA LEU A 125 -5.75 -17.01 -17.66
C LEU A 125 -6.83 -16.04 -17.17
N ILE A 126 -6.82 -14.79 -17.65
CA ILE A 126 -7.85 -13.79 -17.29
C ILE A 126 -9.23 -14.26 -17.77
N LEU A 127 -9.36 -14.73 -19.01
CA LEU A 127 -10.63 -15.24 -19.57
C LEU A 127 -11.12 -16.48 -18.83
N LEU A 128 -10.23 -17.36 -18.38
CA LEU A 128 -10.58 -18.55 -17.59
C LEU A 128 -11.25 -18.18 -16.26
N LEU A 129 -10.81 -17.07 -15.64
CA LEU A 129 -11.33 -16.61 -14.37
C LEU A 129 -12.70 -15.94 -14.49
N HIS A 130 -13.11 -15.50 -15.68
CA HIS A 130 -14.39 -14.85 -15.91
C HIS A 130 -15.00 -15.19 -17.28
N GLN A 131 -15.95 -16.12 -17.32
CA GLN A 131 -16.46 -16.70 -18.56
C GLN A 131 -17.20 -15.72 -19.49
N ASP A 132 -17.81 -14.67 -18.94
CA ASP A 132 -18.52 -13.66 -19.74
C ASP A 132 -17.58 -12.62 -20.37
N LEU A 133 -16.31 -12.59 -19.94
CA LEU A 133 -15.33 -11.62 -20.40
C LEU A 133 -14.92 -11.92 -21.84
N GLN A 134 -14.84 -10.87 -22.66
CA GLN A 134 -14.36 -10.99 -24.04
C GLN A 134 -12.91 -10.52 -24.14
N GLU A 135 -12.21 -11.02 -25.15
CA GLU A 135 -10.83 -10.61 -25.45
C GLU A 135 -10.71 -9.08 -25.65
N THR A 136 -11.75 -8.45 -26.21
CA THR A 136 -11.82 -6.99 -26.43
C THR A 136 -11.92 -6.19 -25.14
N ASP A 137 -12.35 -6.80 -24.04
CA ASP A 137 -12.47 -6.14 -22.75
C ASP A 137 -11.12 -6.09 -22.02
N ILE A 138 -10.19 -6.98 -22.36
CA ILE A 138 -8.83 -6.98 -21.81
C ILE A 138 -8.01 -5.92 -22.57
N PRO A 139 -7.47 -4.90 -21.88
CA PRO A 139 -6.78 -3.81 -22.54
C PRO A 139 -5.55 -4.33 -23.27
N HIS A 140 -5.28 -3.83 -24.46
CA HIS A 140 -3.98 -4.03 -25.12
C HIS A 140 -2.97 -2.98 -24.65
N ARG A 141 -1.70 -3.15 -25.02
CA ARG A 141 -0.57 -2.31 -24.61
C ARG A 141 -0.85 -0.81 -24.75
N THR A 142 -1.41 -0.38 -25.88
CA THR A 142 -1.72 1.04 -26.10
C THR A 142 -2.72 1.56 -25.07
N LYS A 143 -3.80 0.80 -24.84
CA LYS A 143 -4.83 1.19 -23.88
C LYS A 143 -4.31 1.14 -22.45
N LEU A 144 -3.55 0.11 -22.12
CA LEU A 144 -2.94 -0.06 -20.81
C LEU A 144 -1.95 1.07 -20.50
N HIS A 145 -1.16 1.51 -21.49
CA HIS A 145 -0.28 2.66 -21.34
C HIS A 145 -1.07 3.95 -21.04
N GLU A 146 -2.21 4.19 -21.71
CA GLU A 146 -3.08 5.32 -21.37
C GLU A 146 -3.59 5.24 -19.93
N LEU A 147 -4.02 4.05 -19.50
CA LEU A 147 -4.52 3.82 -18.14
C LEU A 147 -3.43 4.08 -17.09
N ILE A 148 -2.19 3.65 -17.33
CA ILE A 148 -1.05 3.94 -16.45
C ILE A 148 -0.79 5.45 -16.37
N LEU A 149 -0.82 6.15 -17.51
CA LEU A 149 -0.63 7.61 -17.53
C LEU A 149 -1.74 8.34 -16.76
N GLU A 150 -2.99 7.89 -16.88
CA GLU A 150 -4.11 8.48 -16.16
C GLU A 150 -3.99 8.24 -14.65
N ALA A 151 -3.70 7.00 -14.24
CA ALA A 151 -3.43 6.67 -12.84
C ALA A 151 -2.27 7.51 -12.27
N TRP A 152 -1.20 7.70 -13.05
CA TRP A 152 -0.09 8.57 -12.65
C TRP A 152 -0.52 10.03 -12.48
N ARG A 153 -1.34 10.58 -13.39
CA ARG A 153 -1.84 11.97 -13.27
C ARG A 153 -2.67 12.15 -12.01
N ASP A 154 -3.55 11.20 -11.71
CA ASP A 154 -4.36 11.21 -10.50
C ASP A 154 -3.50 11.15 -9.25
N TYR A 155 -2.54 10.23 -9.21
CA TYR A 155 -1.59 10.12 -8.11
C TYR A 155 -0.79 11.42 -7.93
N PHE A 156 -0.24 11.95 -9.03
CA PHE A 156 0.59 13.15 -9.00
C PHE A 156 -0.19 14.38 -8.54
N ARG A 157 -1.49 14.46 -8.86
CA ARG A 157 -2.39 15.51 -8.38
C ARG A 157 -2.57 15.44 -6.86
N ILE A 158 -2.77 14.25 -6.29
CA ILE A 158 -2.87 14.05 -4.84
C ILE A 158 -1.55 14.41 -4.16
N LEU A 159 -0.43 13.88 -4.68
CA LEU A 159 0.90 14.15 -4.14
C LEU A 159 1.22 15.65 -4.10
N LYS A 160 0.85 16.40 -5.14
CA LYS A 160 0.98 17.87 -5.15
C LYS A 160 0.20 18.56 -4.04
N GLN A 161 -1.03 18.10 -3.76
CA GLN A 161 -1.85 18.66 -2.70
C GLN A 161 -1.23 18.38 -1.33
N ASP A 162 -0.69 17.18 -1.13
CA ASP A 162 -0.07 16.80 0.14
C ASP A 162 1.25 17.54 0.37
N LEU A 163 2.06 17.72 -0.67
CA LEU A 163 3.26 18.55 -0.62
C LEU A 163 2.94 20.02 -0.28
N ALA A 164 1.84 20.56 -0.79
CA ALA A 164 1.42 21.93 -0.48
C ALA A 164 1.00 22.09 0.99
N LYS A 165 0.39 21.07 1.59
CA LYS A 165 0.02 21.05 3.01
C LYS A 165 1.23 20.90 3.93
N ALA A 166 2.26 20.17 3.52
CA ALA A 166 3.45 19.92 4.34
C ALA A 166 4.37 21.14 4.51
N LEU A 167 4.19 22.19 3.70
CA LEU A 167 4.97 23.44 3.72
C LEU A 167 4.33 24.54 4.58
N GLY A 168 3.18 24.29 5.23
CA GLY A 168 2.51 25.19 6.17
C GLY A 168 2.48 24.62 7.59
#